data_AF-A0A2E9PGQ4-F1
#
_entry.id   AF-A0A2E9PGQ4-F1
#
_cell.length_a   1.000
_cell.length_b   1.000
_cell.length_c   1.000
_cell.angle_alpha   90.00
_cell.angle_beta   90.00
_cell.angle_gamma   90.00
#
_symmetry.space_group_name_H-M   'P 1'
#
loop_
_entity.id
_entity.type
_entity.pdbx_description
1 polymer ?
#
loop_
_entity_poly.entity_id
_entity_poly.type
_entity_poly.pdbx_seq_one_letter_code
_entity_poly.pdbx_strand_id
1 'polypeptide(L)'
;MKLNPIAMAMLAISVCALSACSDGTGSSQKQATVTDTIQVAVGTVSDDADLLHNANALAWQKASFQRKRETCSKVLLALHERGNLPVHDLNHTQLKLLSDALVQQMNKRLEMTGTATQNQDTFEHVKVSTTLIEIIEEKDWLIKS
;
A
#
# COMPACT_ATOMS: atom_id res chain seq x y z
N MET A 1 24.30 64.36 -10.07
CA MET A 1 25.54 64.08 -9.31
C MET A 1 25.15 63.16 -8.16
N LYS A 2 25.75 61.95 -8.08
CA LYS A 2 26.04 61.10 -6.89
C LYS A 2 24.97 61.01 -5.78
N LEU A 3 24.60 59.88 -5.20
CA LEU A 3 25.06 58.48 -5.18
C LEU A 3 23.97 57.76 -4.35
N ASN A 4 23.52 56.58 -4.76
CA ASN A 4 22.83 55.67 -3.85
C ASN A 4 23.88 55.07 -2.89
N PRO A 5 23.51 54.70 -1.66
CA PRO A 5 23.58 53.27 -1.39
C PRO A 5 22.45 52.74 -0.51
N ILE A 6 21.84 51.69 -1.06
CA ILE A 6 21.35 50.47 -0.43
C ILE A 6 21.82 50.30 1.02
N ALA A 7 20.89 50.39 1.96
CA ALA A 7 21.04 49.80 3.29
C ALA A 7 20.12 48.57 3.36
N MET A 8 20.72 47.38 3.18
CA MET A 8 20.12 46.11 3.58
C MET A 8 20.00 46.12 5.11
N ALA A 9 18.77 46.22 5.62
CA ALA A 9 18.50 45.89 7.02
C ALA A 9 18.14 44.40 7.10
N MET A 10 18.97 43.67 7.83
CA MET A 10 18.87 42.23 8.06
C MET A 10 17.55 41.83 8.71
N LEU A 11 17.06 40.67 8.22
CA LEU A 11 16.23 39.69 8.90
C LEU A 11 16.30 39.73 10.43
N ALA A 12 15.17 40.04 11.07
CA ALA A 12 14.82 39.55 12.39
C ALA A 12 13.43 38.91 12.28
N ILE A 13 13.37 37.65 11.82
CA ILE A 13 12.16 36.85 12.00
C ILE A 13 12.07 36.54 13.50
N SER A 14 11.20 37.29 14.15
CA SER A 14 10.76 37.07 15.52
C SER A 14 10.15 35.68 15.63
N VAL A 15 10.78 34.81 16.43
CA VAL A 15 10.19 33.54 16.85
C VAL A 15 9.09 33.88 17.86
N CYS A 16 7.87 34.09 17.37
CA CYS A 16 6.68 34.04 18.20
C CYS A 16 6.33 32.58 18.46
N ALA A 17 6.95 32.01 19.50
CA ALA A 17 6.40 30.87 20.20
C ALA A 17 5.19 31.35 21.01
N LEU A 18 3.98 31.07 20.53
CA LEU A 18 2.77 31.05 21.35
C LEU A 18 2.02 29.75 21.09
N SER A 19 2.11 28.88 22.10
CA SER A 19 1.22 27.77 22.34
C SER A 19 -0.21 28.31 22.53
N ALA A 20 -1.17 27.78 21.78
CA ALA A 20 -2.56 27.63 22.22
C ALA A 20 -3.36 26.74 21.27
N CYS A 21 -3.88 25.65 21.85
CA CYS A 21 -5.19 25.04 21.60
C CYS A 21 -5.44 24.26 20.29
N SER A 22 -5.44 22.94 20.48
CA SER A 22 -6.25 21.91 19.81
C SER A 22 -7.36 22.42 18.89
N ASP A 23 -7.30 22.06 17.61
CA ASP A 23 -8.20 21.06 17.02
C ASP A 23 -7.90 20.90 15.52
N GLY A 24 -7.79 19.64 15.09
CA GLY A 24 -7.89 19.28 13.67
C GLY A 24 -6.58 19.18 12.89
N THR A 25 -5.72 18.20 13.21
CA THR A 25 -4.75 17.66 12.23
C THR A 25 -4.25 16.25 12.60
N GLY A 26 -5.08 15.46 13.28
CA GLY A 26 -4.73 14.08 13.65
C GLY A 26 -4.96 13.03 12.55
N SER A 27 -5.72 13.36 11.50
CA SER A 27 -6.14 12.40 10.48
C SER A 27 -5.14 12.29 9.33
N SER A 28 -4.63 13.41 8.80
CA SER A 28 -3.78 13.39 7.61
C SER A 28 -2.39 12.80 7.85
N GLN A 29 -1.77 13.06 9.01
CA GLN A 29 -0.45 12.48 9.34
C GLN A 29 -0.55 10.99 9.66
N LYS A 30 -1.56 10.54 10.42
CA LYS A 30 -1.76 9.10 10.70
C LYS A 30 -2.02 8.31 9.43
N GLN A 31 -2.81 8.85 8.51
CA GLN A 31 -3.15 8.16 7.27
C GLN A 31 -1.95 8.08 6.32
N ALA A 32 -1.17 9.15 6.18
CA ALA A 32 0.08 9.14 5.42
C ALA A 32 1.08 8.09 5.98
N THR A 33 1.25 8.03 7.31
CA THR A 33 2.14 7.04 7.94
C THR A 33 1.67 5.60 7.71
N VAL A 34 0.35 5.34 7.70
CA VAL A 34 -0.20 4.00 7.45
C VAL A 34 0.00 3.57 5.99
N THR A 35 -0.30 4.45 5.03
CA THR A 35 -0.08 4.19 3.60
C THR A 35 1.39 3.95 3.28
N ASP A 36 2.29 4.78 3.81
CA ASP A 36 3.74 4.60 3.63
C ASP A 36 4.21 3.25 4.18
N THR A 37 3.67 2.83 5.33
CA THR A 37 4.08 1.56 5.96
C THR A 37 3.51 0.35 5.22
N ILE A 38 2.29 0.43 4.68
CA ILE A 38 1.71 -0.62 3.83
C ILE A 38 2.51 -0.74 2.53
N GLN A 39 2.84 0.38 1.89
CA GLN A 39 3.65 0.39 0.67
C GLN A 39 5.03 -0.21 0.92
N VAL A 40 5.67 0.10 2.05
CA VAL A 40 6.94 -0.52 2.45
C VAL A 40 6.77 -2.02 2.73
N ALA A 41 5.72 -2.43 3.46
CA ALA A 41 5.48 -3.85 3.76
C ALA A 41 5.27 -4.68 2.49
N VAL A 42 4.42 -4.18 1.59
CA VAL A 42 4.16 -4.79 0.29
C VAL A 42 5.45 -4.77 -0.52
N GLY A 43 6.17 -3.65 -0.58
CA GLY A 43 7.44 -3.53 -1.31
C GLY A 43 8.57 -4.44 -0.81
N THR A 44 8.62 -4.78 0.48
CA THR A 44 9.64 -5.73 1.00
C THR A 44 9.44 -7.17 0.53
N VAL A 45 8.31 -7.49 -0.08
CA VAL A 45 8.05 -8.80 -0.71
C VAL A 45 8.70 -8.92 -2.10
N SER A 46 9.25 -7.82 -2.63
CA SER A 46 9.81 -7.71 -3.98
C SER A 46 11.05 -8.59 -4.23
N ASP A 47 11.74 -9.07 -3.21
CA ASP A 47 13.02 -9.79 -3.36
C ASP A 47 12.87 -11.28 -3.72
N ASP A 48 11.65 -11.81 -3.70
CA ASP A 48 11.36 -13.21 -4.02
C ASP A 48 10.80 -13.34 -5.44
N ALA A 49 11.62 -13.83 -6.36
CA ALA A 49 11.30 -13.98 -7.79
C ALA A 49 10.15 -14.98 -8.06
N ASP A 50 9.87 -15.89 -7.11
CA ASP A 50 8.77 -16.85 -7.23
C ASP A 50 7.41 -16.21 -6.91
N LEU A 51 7.38 -15.02 -6.33
CA LEU A 51 6.14 -14.32 -5.99
C LEU A 51 5.59 -13.48 -7.15
N LEU A 52 4.28 -13.26 -7.12
CA LEU A 52 3.59 -12.47 -8.14
C LEU A 52 3.65 -10.96 -7.87
N HIS A 53 4.30 -10.53 -6.79
CA HIS A 53 4.30 -9.14 -6.32
C HIS A 53 4.66 -8.13 -7.43
N ASN A 54 5.75 -8.38 -8.17
CA ASN A 54 6.22 -7.52 -9.26
C ASN A 54 5.57 -7.82 -10.62
N ALA A 55 4.74 -8.86 -10.69
CA ALA A 55 4.06 -9.28 -11.90
C ALA A 55 2.88 -8.35 -12.23
N ASN A 56 2.32 -8.51 -13.43
CA ASN A 56 1.10 -7.83 -13.83
C ASN A 56 -0.15 -8.71 -13.61
N ALA A 57 -1.32 -8.12 -13.80
CA ALA A 57 -2.61 -8.79 -13.63
C ALA A 57 -2.79 -9.96 -14.62
N LEU A 58 -2.18 -9.93 -15.80
CA LEU A 58 -2.17 -11.08 -16.73
C LEU A 58 -1.44 -12.30 -16.15
N ALA A 59 -0.27 -12.08 -15.56
CA ALA A 59 0.47 -13.14 -14.86
C ALA A 59 -0.30 -13.64 -13.63
N TRP A 60 -0.97 -12.74 -12.90
CA TRP A 60 -1.87 -13.12 -11.82
C TRP A 60 -2.96 -14.08 -12.31
N GLN A 61 -3.67 -13.76 -13.40
CA GLN A 61 -4.75 -14.62 -13.90
C GLN A 61 -4.26 -16.01 -14.33
N LYS A 62 -3.05 -16.11 -14.87
CA LYS A 62 -2.44 -17.39 -15.28
C LYS A 62 -1.87 -18.21 -14.13
N ALA A 63 -1.62 -17.60 -12.97
CA ALA A 63 -0.95 -18.26 -11.86
C ALA A 63 -1.87 -19.25 -11.13
N SER A 64 -1.27 -20.31 -10.57
CA SER A 64 -1.97 -21.25 -9.71
C SER A 64 -2.48 -20.58 -8.44
N PHE A 65 -3.58 -21.10 -7.88
CA PHE A 65 -4.11 -20.61 -6.61
C PHE A 65 -3.08 -20.67 -5.48
N GLN A 66 -2.25 -21.72 -5.46
CA GLN A 66 -1.18 -21.85 -4.47
C GLN A 66 -0.18 -20.69 -4.55
N ARG A 67 0.28 -20.33 -5.75
CA ARG A 67 1.24 -19.22 -5.94
C ARG A 67 0.64 -17.86 -5.58
N LYS A 68 -0.64 -17.65 -5.90
CA LYS A 68 -1.41 -16.48 -5.46
C LYS A 68 -1.44 -16.38 -3.94
N ARG A 69 -1.78 -17.50 -3.28
CA ARG A 69 -1.86 -17.57 -1.81
C ARG A 69 -0.51 -17.37 -1.15
N GLU A 70 0.57 -17.94 -1.68
CA GLU A 70 1.93 -17.71 -1.17
C GLU A 70 2.33 -16.24 -1.24
N THR A 71 2.01 -15.57 -2.36
CA THR A 71 2.22 -14.12 -2.52
C THR A 71 1.44 -13.33 -1.47
N CYS A 72 0.15 -13.62 -1.28
CA CYS A 72 -0.66 -12.98 -0.25
C CYS A 72 -0.13 -13.25 1.16
N SER A 73 0.24 -14.49 1.49
CA SER A 73 0.78 -14.84 2.81
C SER A 73 2.04 -14.06 3.14
N LYS A 74 2.95 -13.89 2.16
CA LYS A 74 4.19 -13.13 2.36
C LYS A 74 3.91 -11.65 2.65
N VAL A 75 2.96 -11.05 1.93
CA VAL A 75 2.52 -9.68 2.19
C VAL A 75 1.89 -9.54 3.57
N LEU A 76 1.03 -10.48 3.97
CA LEU A 76 0.36 -10.45 5.27
C LEU A 76 1.33 -10.64 6.44
N LEU A 77 2.34 -11.49 6.28
CA LEU A 77 3.42 -11.63 7.25
C LEU A 77 4.20 -10.32 7.38
N ALA A 78 4.59 -9.70 6.26
CA ALA A 78 5.31 -8.43 6.28
C ALA A 78 4.49 -7.30 6.94
N LEU A 79 3.16 -7.29 6.74
CA LEU A 79 2.25 -6.36 7.42
C LEU A 79 2.15 -6.64 8.92
N HIS A 80 2.05 -7.92 9.30
CA HIS A 80 1.97 -8.34 10.70
C HIS A 80 3.25 -8.00 11.47
N GLU A 81 4.42 -8.30 10.91
CA GLU A 81 5.73 -7.98 11.49
C GLU A 81 5.93 -6.48 11.73
N ARG A 82 5.25 -5.63 10.97
CA ARG A 82 5.28 -4.17 11.10
C ARG A 82 4.17 -3.60 11.99
N GLY A 83 3.25 -4.44 12.48
CA GLY A 83 2.12 -4.01 13.31
C GLY A 83 0.97 -3.38 12.51
N ASN A 84 0.92 -3.60 11.20
CA ASN A 84 -0.08 -3.03 10.28
C ASN A 84 -1.25 -3.96 10.01
N LEU A 85 -1.15 -5.22 10.45
CA LEU A 85 -2.26 -6.17 10.42
C LEU A 85 -2.97 -6.13 11.79
N PRO A 86 -4.29 -5.84 11.86
CA PRO A 86 -5.05 -5.78 13.12
C PRO A 86 -5.39 -7.18 13.65
N VAL A 87 -4.41 -8.09 13.65
CA VAL A 87 -4.51 -9.48 14.08
C VAL A 87 -3.32 -9.73 15.01
N HIS A 88 -3.58 -9.94 16.30
CA HIS A 88 -2.51 -10.04 17.31
C HIS A 88 -1.81 -11.40 17.35
N ASP A 89 -2.55 -12.48 17.14
CA ASP A 89 -2.00 -13.82 17.02
C ASP A 89 -2.23 -14.26 15.59
N LEU A 90 -1.19 -14.21 14.74
CA LEU A 90 -1.26 -14.71 13.37
C LEU A 90 -0.64 -16.11 13.30
N ASN A 91 -1.45 -17.14 13.59
CA ASN A 91 -1.02 -18.53 13.43
C ASN A 91 -1.19 -19.01 11.97
N HIS A 92 -0.70 -20.22 11.67
CA HIS A 92 -0.75 -20.79 10.32
C HIS A 92 -2.17 -20.86 9.74
N THR A 93 -3.16 -21.21 10.56
CA THR A 93 -4.56 -21.30 10.14
C THR A 93 -5.13 -19.94 9.79
N GLN A 94 -4.89 -18.92 10.62
CA GLN A 94 -5.34 -17.55 10.36
C GLN A 94 -4.65 -16.95 9.14
N LEU A 95 -3.33 -17.14 9.01
CA LEU A 95 -2.58 -16.71 7.84
C LEU A 95 -3.18 -17.32 6.56
N LYS A 96 -3.46 -18.64 6.58
CA LYS A 96 -4.09 -19.30 5.45
C LYS A 96 -5.46 -18.71 5.12
N LEU A 97 -6.33 -18.51 6.11
CA LEU A 97 -7.67 -17.94 5.90
C LEU A 97 -7.62 -16.53 5.32
N LEU A 98 -6.78 -15.66 5.89
CA LEU A 98 -6.58 -14.30 5.42
C LEU A 98 -5.99 -14.26 4.01
N SER A 99 -5.01 -15.12 3.72
CA SER A 99 -4.46 -15.25 2.36
C SER A 99 -5.49 -15.75 1.36
N ASP A 100 -6.28 -16.76 1.74
CA ASP A 100 -7.36 -17.27 0.88
C ASP A 100 -8.38 -16.14 0.58
N ALA A 101 -8.78 -15.35 1.59
CA ALA A 101 -9.69 -14.23 1.42
C ALA A 101 -9.11 -13.10 0.54
N LEU A 102 -7.83 -12.75 0.74
CA LEU A 102 -7.15 -11.74 -0.06
C LEU A 102 -7.02 -12.18 -1.53
N VAL A 103 -6.75 -13.47 -1.78
CA VAL A 103 -6.76 -14.02 -3.15
C VAL A 103 -8.12 -13.87 -3.81
N GLN A 104 -9.22 -14.08 -3.08
CA GLN A 104 -10.56 -13.90 -3.65
C GLN A 104 -10.82 -12.44 -4.05
N GLN A 105 -10.43 -11.47 -3.22
CA GLN A 105 -10.57 -10.06 -3.58
C GLN A 105 -9.71 -9.66 -4.76
N MET A 106 -8.47 -10.13 -4.80
CA MET A 106 -7.57 -9.92 -5.94
C MET A 106 -8.15 -10.51 -7.24
N ASN A 107 -8.69 -11.74 -7.18
CA ASN A 107 -9.33 -12.36 -8.34
C ASN A 107 -10.54 -11.58 -8.84
N LYS A 108 -11.36 -11.05 -7.91
CA LYS A 108 -12.51 -10.20 -8.25
C LYS A 108 -12.08 -8.87 -8.88
N ARG A 109 -11.06 -8.22 -8.30
CA ARG A 109 -10.56 -6.92 -8.77
C ARG A 109 -9.87 -7.01 -10.14
N LEU A 110 -9.26 -8.14 -10.43
CA LEU A 110 -8.50 -8.39 -11.67
C LEU A 110 -9.25 -9.30 -12.66
N GLU A 111 -10.57 -9.45 -12.50
CA GLU A 111 -11.38 -10.32 -13.35
C GLU A 111 -11.34 -9.86 -14.82
N MET A 112 -11.18 -10.82 -15.73
CA MET A 112 -11.08 -10.58 -17.17
C MET A 112 -12.37 -10.98 -17.87
N THR A 113 -13.20 -9.98 -18.18
CA THR A 113 -14.52 -10.19 -18.81
C THR A 113 -14.55 -9.83 -20.30
N GLY A 114 -13.51 -9.18 -20.81
CA GLY A 114 -13.40 -8.79 -22.22
C GLY A 114 -12.82 -9.87 -23.12
N THR A 115 -12.59 -9.52 -24.39
CA THR A 115 -11.82 -10.35 -25.34
C THR A 115 -10.34 -10.42 -24.93
N ALA A 116 -9.59 -11.36 -25.51
CA ALA A 116 -8.15 -11.50 -25.24
C ALA A 116 -7.38 -10.19 -25.49
N THR A 117 -7.65 -9.49 -26.59
CA THR A 117 -7.01 -8.19 -26.90
C THR A 117 -7.41 -7.11 -25.90
N GLN A 118 -8.70 -6.96 -25.59
CA GLN A 118 -9.16 -5.97 -24.62
C GLN A 118 -8.58 -6.22 -23.22
N ASN A 119 -8.50 -7.47 -22.79
CA ASN A 119 -7.91 -7.83 -21.50
C ASN A 119 -6.40 -7.58 -21.48
N GLN A 120 -5.70 -7.86 -22.59
CA GLN A 120 -4.28 -7.54 -22.72
C GLN A 120 -4.06 -6.04 -22.52
N ASP A 121 -4.74 -5.21 -23.33
CA ASP A 121 -4.59 -3.75 -23.28
C ASP A 121 -4.96 -3.16 -21.91
N THR A 122 -5.97 -3.72 -21.25
CA THR A 122 -6.44 -3.24 -19.94
C THR A 122 -5.51 -3.63 -18.79
N PHE A 123 -4.98 -4.86 -18.80
CA PHE A 123 -4.36 -5.46 -17.62
C PHE A 123 -2.84 -5.63 -17.71
N GLU A 124 -2.22 -5.42 -18.87
CA GLU A 124 -0.77 -5.63 -19.01
C GLU A 124 0.07 -4.67 -18.17
N HIS A 125 -0.44 -3.46 -17.93
CA HIS A 125 0.21 -2.43 -17.12
C HIS A 125 -0.19 -2.46 -15.65
N VAL A 126 -1.25 -3.19 -15.29
CA VAL A 126 -1.76 -3.26 -13.91
C VAL A 126 -0.86 -4.17 -13.08
N LYS A 127 -0.17 -3.58 -12.09
CA LYS A 127 0.71 -4.32 -11.18
C LYS A 127 -0.07 -4.99 -10.06
N VAL A 128 0.35 -6.21 -9.72
CA VAL A 128 -0.20 -6.98 -8.60
C VAL A 128 0.03 -6.25 -7.27
N SER A 129 1.23 -5.71 -7.05
CA SER A 129 1.57 -4.96 -5.84
C SER A 129 0.67 -3.74 -5.62
N THR A 130 0.42 -2.94 -6.66
CA THR A 130 -0.51 -1.79 -6.59
C THR A 130 -1.91 -2.23 -6.19
N THR A 131 -2.42 -3.28 -6.83
CA THR A 131 -3.77 -3.80 -6.53
C THR A 131 -3.87 -4.35 -5.10
N LEU A 132 -2.80 -5.01 -4.62
CA LEU A 132 -2.74 -5.49 -3.24
C LEU A 132 -2.79 -4.33 -2.25
N ILE A 133 -2.02 -3.25 -2.48
CA ILE A 133 -2.03 -2.06 -1.63
C ILE A 133 -3.45 -1.48 -1.56
N GLU A 134 -4.10 -1.26 -2.71
CA GLU A 134 -5.48 -0.74 -2.75
C GLU A 134 -6.45 -1.57 -1.90
N ILE A 135 -6.46 -2.90 -2.09
CA ILE A 135 -7.37 -3.79 -1.34
C ILE A 135 -7.03 -3.78 0.17
N ILE A 136 -5.74 -3.76 0.52
CA ILE A 136 -5.29 -3.74 1.92
C ILE A 136 -5.70 -2.43 2.61
N GLU A 137 -5.60 -1.30 1.92
CA GLU A 137 -6.01 0.00 2.42
C GLU A 137 -7.53 0.10 2.62
N GLU A 138 -8.32 -0.50 1.73
CA GLU A 138 -9.78 -0.56 1.84
C GLU A 138 -10.24 -1.36 3.08
N LYS A 139 -9.44 -2.34 3.55
CA LYS A 139 -9.70 -3.19 4.74
C LYS A 139 -10.99 -4.02 4.72
N ASP A 140 -11.86 -3.87 3.71
CA ASP A 140 -13.15 -4.56 3.57
C ASP A 140 -13.06 -6.09 3.63
N TRP A 141 -11.89 -6.63 3.29
CA TRP A 141 -11.63 -8.07 3.24
C TRP A 141 -11.28 -8.69 4.59
N LEU A 142 -10.83 -7.88 5.56
CA LEU A 142 -10.51 -8.30 6.94
C LEU A 142 -11.76 -8.51 7.81
N ILE A 143 -12.88 -7.88 7.46
CA ILE A 143 -14.13 -7.93 8.25
C ILE A 143 -14.92 -9.22 7.94
N LYS A 144 -14.64 -9.86 6.80
CA LYS A 144 -15.37 -11.03 6.29
C LYS A 144 -14.56 -12.33 6.31
N SER A 145 -13.35 -12.31 6.85
CA SER A 145 -12.44 -13.47 6.94
C SER A 145 -12.46 -14.14 8.31
#